data_AF-I7K1Z2-F1
#
_entry.id   AF-I7K1Z2-F1
#
_cell.length_a   1.000
_cell.length_b   1.000
_cell.length_c   1.000
_cell.angle_alpha   90.00
_cell.angle_beta   90.00
_cell.angle_gamma   90.00
#
_symmetry.space_group_name_H-M   'P 1'
#
loop_
_entity.id
_entity.type
_entity.pdbx_description
1 polymer ?
#
loop_
_entity_poly.entity_id
_entity_poly.type
_entity_poly.pdbx_seq_one_letter_code
_entity_poly.pdbx_strand_id
1 'polypeptide(L)'
;MEYLKLLGILLIIVGFVFKWDSAAVVVFSAIATGLLSGMDLMQLLTTIGTSFVNNRAVTVFILTLPMIGLIESHGLKEVAVNAISKLKKLTPSRILNIYLAIRELGGLFGISLQGQVQFVRPLISPMVSAAVELEKGEN
;
A
#
# COMPACT_ATOMS: atom_id res chain seq x y z
N MET A 1 -28.85 6.21 24.53
CA MET A 1 -28.14 4.94 24.37
C MET A 1 -27.18 4.91 23.17
N GLU A 2 -27.36 5.72 22.11
CA GLU A 2 -26.38 5.75 21.00
C GLU A 2 -25.12 6.57 21.26
N TYR A 3 -25.20 7.61 22.09
CA TYR A 3 -24.08 8.53 22.37
C TYR A 3 -22.85 7.86 23.00
N LEU A 4 -23.03 6.73 23.70
CA LEU A 4 -21.92 5.98 24.32
C LEU A 4 -20.95 5.40 23.28
N LYS A 5 -21.43 5.08 22.07
CA LYS A 5 -20.59 4.57 20.98
C LYS A 5 -19.68 5.66 20.40
N LEU A 6 -20.13 6.92 20.40
CA LEU A 6 -19.32 8.06 19.93
C LEU A 6 -18.13 8.36 20.85
N LEU A 7 -18.20 7.95 22.12
CA LEU A 7 -17.13 8.14 23.10
C LEU A 7 -15.84 7.39 22.67
N GLY A 8 -15.99 6.28 21.95
CA GLY A 8 -14.88 5.55 21.34
C GLY A 8 -14.13 6.33 20.26
N ILE A 9 -14.86 7.10 19.44
CA ILE A 9 -14.26 7.98 18.42
C ILE A 9 -13.50 9.13 19.11
N LEU A 10 -14.07 9.64 20.20
CA LEU A 10 -13.46 10.71 21.00
C LEU A 10 -12.11 10.25 21.60
N LEU A 11 -12.02 9.00 22.06
CA LEU A 11 -10.76 8.37 22.50
C LEU A 11 -9.69 8.34 21.39
N ILE A 12 -10.06 8.00 20.16
CA ILE A 12 -9.13 8.00 19.01
C ILE A 12 -8.63 9.42 18.73
N ILE A 13 -9.54 10.40 18.70
CA ILE A 13 -9.20 11.80 18.43
C ILE A 13 -8.22 12.31 19.49
N VAL A 14 -8.50 12.07 20.77
CA VAL A 14 -7.62 12.48 21.87
C VAL A 14 -6.25 11.80 21.72
N GLY A 15 -6.19 10.49 21.49
CA GLY A 15 -4.92 9.78 21.33
C GLY A 15 -4.07 10.31 20.17
N PHE A 16 -4.69 10.67 19.03
CA PHE A 16 -3.98 11.29 17.91
C PHE A 16 -3.54 12.73 18.19
N VAL A 17 -4.35 13.53 18.91
CA VAL A 17 -3.96 14.89 19.32
C VAL A 17 -2.72 14.86 20.20
N PHE A 18 -2.62 13.89 21.11
CA PHE A 18 -1.45 13.68 21.96
C PHE A 18 -0.25 13.04 21.22
N LYS A 19 -0.36 12.75 19.92
CA LYS A 19 0.70 12.16 19.08
C LYS A 19 1.29 10.87 19.65
N TRP A 20 0.48 10.08 20.34
CA TRP A 20 0.89 8.76 20.81
C TRP A 20 1.05 7.79 19.63
N ASP A 21 1.64 6.63 19.89
CA ASP A 21 1.76 5.57 18.89
C ASP A 21 0.38 5.26 18.29
N SER A 22 0.26 5.49 16.99
CA SER A 22 -1.03 5.41 16.29
C SER A 22 -1.62 4.00 16.36
N ALA A 23 -0.79 2.96 16.35
CA ALA A 23 -1.27 1.59 16.42
C ALA A 23 -1.84 1.29 17.82
N ALA A 24 -1.13 1.68 18.87
CA ALA A 24 -1.58 1.51 20.25
C ALA A 24 -2.90 2.26 20.52
N VAL A 25 -3.00 3.51 20.06
CA VAL A 25 -4.22 4.33 20.19
C VAL A 25 -5.42 3.67 19.51
N VAL A 26 -5.25 3.18 18.28
CA VAL A 26 -6.33 2.55 17.52
C VAL A 26 -6.78 1.24 18.18
N VAL A 27 -5.84 0.40 18.62
CA VAL A 27 -6.17 -0.87 19.29
C VAL A 27 -6.91 -0.62 20.61
N PHE A 28 -6.39 0.27 21.46
CA PHE A 28 -7.02 0.59 22.73
C PHE A 28 -8.43 1.17 22.54
N SER A 29 -8.58 2.09 21.60
CA SER A 29 -9.87 2.71 21.31
C SER A 29 -10.89 1.72 20.73
N ALA A 30 -10.45 0.77 19.88
CA ALA A 30 -11.31 -0.28 19.35
C ALA A 30 -11.84 -1.19 20.48
N ILE A 31 -10.98 -1.59 21.42
CA ILE A 31 -11.38 -2.38 22.60
C ILE A 31 -12.35 -1.57 23.47
N ALA A 32 -12.00 -0.33 23.80
CA ALA A 32 -12.84 0.55 24.60
C ALA A 32 -14.22 0.78 23.97
N THR A 33 -14.27 0.99 22.65
CA THR A 33 -15.52 1.17 21.90
C THR A 33 -16.41 -0.07 21.96
N GLY A 34 -15.82 -1.25 21.78
CA GLY A 34 -16.58 -2.50 21.86
C GLY A 34 -17.14 -2.76 23.26
N LEU A 35 -16.34 -2.51 24.31
CA LEU A 35 -16.81 -2.63 25.69
C LEU A 35 -17.91 -1.60 26.01
N LEU A 36 -17.74 -0.34 25.60
CA LEU A 36 -18.75 0.71 25.78
C LEU A 36 -20.05 0.44 25.00
N SER A 37 -19.98 -0.38 23.95
CA SER A 37 -21.15 -0.82 23.19
C SER A 37 -21.93 -1.96 23.86
N GLY A 38 -21.46 -2.44 25.02
CA GLY A 38 -22.09 -3.52 25.78
C GLY A 38 -21.69 -4.93 25.31
N MET A 39 -20.68 -5.04 24.45
CA MET A 39 -20.15 -6.35 24.04
C MET A 39 -19.26 -6.92 25.14
N ASP A 40 -19.47 -8.18 25.49
CA ASP A 40 -18.52 -8.94 26.30
C ASP A 40 -17.26 -9.29 25.49
N LEU A 41 -16.15 -9.63 26.16
CA LEU A 41 -14.85 -9.91 25.55
C LEU A 41 -14.92 -10.99 24.47
N MET A 42 -15.73 -12.04 24.68
CA MET A 42 -15.92 -13.11 23.70
C MET A 42 -16.69 -12.63 22.47
N GLN A 43 -17.69 -11.77 22.66
CA GLN A 43 -18.46 -11.19 21.55
C GLN A 43 -17.63 -10.19 20.76
N LEU A 44 -16.78 -9.41 21.44
CA LEU A 44 -15.81 -8.53 20.81
C LEU A 44 -14.88 -9.33 19.89
N LEU A 45 -14.26 -10.39 20.41
CA LEU A 45 -13.32 -11.21 19.65
C LEU A 45 -14.00 -11.89 18.44
N THR A 46 -15.22 -12.39 18.63
CA THR A 46 -16.03 -12.96 17.55
C THR A 46 -16.40 -11.92 16.48
N THR A 47 -16.75 -10.70 16.90
CA THR A 47 -17.11 -9.60 15.98
C THR A 47 -15.90 -9.13 15.18
N ILE A 48 -14.73 -9.04 15.81
CA ILE A 48 -13.46 -8.75 15.12
C ILE A 48 -13.20 -9.84 14.08
N GLY A 49 -13.22 -11.11 14.48
CA GLY A 49 -12.96 -12.24 13.57
C GLY A 49 -13.92 -12.29 12.37
N THR A 50 -15.22 -12.15 12.60
CA THR A 50 -16.21 -12.11 11.51
C THR A 50 -16.04 -10.88 10.62
N SER A 51 -15.69 -9.71 11.17
CA SER A 51 -15.41 -8.50 10.39
C SER A 51 -14.19 -8.66 9.48
N PHE A 52 -13.13 -9.34 9.94
CA PHE A 52 -11.96 -9.67 9.12
C PHE A 52 -12.30 -10.66 8.00
N VAL A 53 -13.12 -11.68 8.28
CA VAL A 53 -13.54 -12.66 7.26
C VAL A 53 -14.51 -12.06 6.24
N ASN A 54 -15.35 -11.10 6.65
CA ASN A 54 -16.29 -10.41 5.76
C ASN A 54 -15.57 -9.35 4.90
N ASN A 55 -14.59 -8.62 5.46
CA ASN A 55 -13.76 -7.67 4.72
C ASN A 55 -12.48 -8.33 4.18
N ARG A 56 -12.64 -9.41 3.41
CA ARG A 56 -11.51 -10.19 2.86
C ARG A 56 -10.49 -9.32 2.13
N ALA A 57 -10.92 -8.27 1.44
CA ALA A 57 -10.04 -7.34 0.73
C ALA A 57 -8.99 -6.71 1.67
N VAL A 58 -9.38 -6.32 2.88
CA VAL A 58 -8.47 -5.74 3.89
C VAL A 58 -7.56 -6.84 4.48
N THR A 59 -8.10 -8.04 4.68
CA THR A 59 -7.35 -9.18 5.24
C THR A 59 -6.28 -9.71 4.28
N VAL A 60 -6.55 -9.73 2.97
CA VAL A 60 -5.59 -10.16 1.94
C VAL A 60 -4.35 -9.27 1.91
N PHE A 61 -4.48 -7.98 2.26
CA PHE A 61 -3.33 -7.07 2.38
C PHE A 61 -2.30 -7.57 3.39
N ILE A 62 -2.75 -8.15 4.51
CA ILE A 62 -1.86 -8.72 5.54
C ILE A 62 -1.05 -9.90 4.98
N LEU A 63 -1.63 -10.72 4.10
CA LEU A 63 -0.92 -11.82 3.42
C LEU A 63 0.00 -11.33 2.30
N THR A 64 -0.30 -10.18 1.71
CA THR A 64 0.48 -9.61 0.61
C THR A 64 1.87 -9.18 1.09
N LEU A 65 2.00 -8.65 2.32
CA LEU A 65 3.30 -8.22 2.86
C LEU A 65 4.32 -9.37 3.03
N PRO A 66 4.00 -10.50 3.69
CA PRO A 66 4.88 -11.69 3.72
C PRO A 66 5.16 -12.25 2.34
N MET A 67 4.16 -12.26 1.45
CA MET A 67 4.34 -12.74 0.07
C MET A 67 5.36 -11.88 -0.67
N ILE A 68 5.29 -10.56 -0.57
CA ILE A 68 6.30 -9.65 -1.14
C ILE A 68 7.67 -9.94 -0.53
N GLY A 69 7.77 -10.04 0.80
CA GLY A 69 9.03 -10.34 1.48
C GLY A 69 9.67 -11.66 1.03
N LEU A 70 8.86 -12.71 0.80
CA LEU A 70 9.32 -13.97 0.24
C LEU A 70 9.82 -13.81 -1.19
N ILE A 71 9.06 -13.15 -2.06
CA ILE A 71 9.46 -12.99 -3.46
C ILE A 71 10.73 -12.13 -3.55
N GLU A 72 10.86 -11.09 -2.73
CA GLU A 72 12.06 -10.26 -2.63
C GLU A 72 13.27 -11.03 -2.10
N SER A 73 13.10 -11.90 -1.09
CA SER A 73 14.19 -12.73 -0.57
C SER A 73 14.71 -13.75 -1.58
N HIS A 74 13.91 -14.09 -2.60
CA HIS A 74 14.29 -14.98 -3.70
C HIS A 74 14.85 -14.22 -4.92
N GLY A 75 15.27 -12.96 -4.75
CA GLY A 75 16.03 -12.24 -5.79
C GLY A 75 15.16 -11.56 -6.85
N LEU A 76 13.87 -11.33 -6.59
CA LEU A 76 13.02 -10.54 -7.49
C LEU A 76 13.63 -9.18 -7.82
N LYS A 77 14.27 -8.54 -6.84
CA LYS A 77 14.97 -7.28 -7.02
C LYS A 77 16.09 -7.41 -8.07
N GLU A 78 16.85 -8.50 -8.03
CA GLU A 78 17.95 -8.74 -8.98
C GLU A 78 17.43 -9.04 -10.38
N VAL A 79 16.35 -9.82 -10.50
CA VAL A 79 15.68 -10.09 -11.77
C VAL A 79 15.12 -8.81 -12.38
N ALA A 80 14.47 -7.97 -11.57
CA ALA A 80 13.95 -6.68 -12.01
C ALA A 80 15.08 -5.74 -12.48
N VAL A 81 16.18 -5.64 -11.73
CA VAL A 81 17.34 -4.83 -12.11
C VAL A 81 17.99 -5.34 -13.39
N ASN A 82 18.14 -6.66 -13.56
CA ASN A 82 18.68 -7.27 -14.78
C ASN A 82 17.75 -7.11 -15.99
N ALA A 83 16.42 -7.14 -15.78
CA ALA A 83 15.46 -6.88 -16.84
C ALA A 83 15.53 -5.41 -17.29
N ILE A 84 15.63 -4.47 -16.34
CA ILE A 84 15.76 -3.03 -16.64
C ILE A 84 17.10 -2.73 -17.31
N SER A 85 18.20 -3.34 -16.87
CA SER A 85 19.54 -3.11 -17.43
C SER A 85 19.67 -3.59 -18.88
N LYS A 86 18.82 -4.54 -19.32
CA LYS A 86 18.74 -4.97 -20.73
C LYS A 86 17.99 -3.98 -21.62
N LEU A 87 17.27 -3.00 -21.04
CA LEU A 87 16.54 -1.97 -21.78
C LEU A 87 17.41 -0.78 -22.23
N LYS A 88 18.73 -0.97 -22.35
CA LYS A 88 19.77 0.03 -22.71
C LYS A 88 19.53 0.88 -23.97
N LYS A 89 18.52 0.57 -24.79
CA LYS A 89 18.20 1.28 -26.04
C LYS A 89 16.90 2.09 -25.99
N LEU A 90 16.32 2.30 -24.81
CA LEU A 90 15.10 3.08 -24.69
C LEU A 90 15.41 4.56 -24.48
N THR A 91 15.03 5.38 -25.45
CA THR A 91 15.06 6.84 -25.32
C THR A 91 14.04 7.30 -24.27
N PRO A 92 14.27 8.45 -23.61
CA PRO A 92 13.34 9.01 -22.62
C PRO A 92 11.88 9.03 -23.08
N SER A 93 11.67 9.42 -24.34
CA SER A 93 10.34 9.49 -24.98
C SER A 93 9.68 8.13 -25.14
N ARG A 94 10.44 7.06 -25.46
CA ARG A 94 9.91 5.70 -25.57
C ARG A 94 9.52 5.13 -24.21
N ILE A 95 10.28 5.43 -23.15
CA ILE A 95 9.97 4.98 -21.79
C ILE A 95 8.61 5.54 -21.34
N LEU A 96 8.37 6.83 -21.55
CA LEU A 96 7.12 7.49 -21.19
C LEU A 96 5.92 6.96 -22.01
N ASN A 97 6.09 6.75 -23.31
CA ASN A 97 5.04 6.19 -24.16
C ASN A 97 4.65 4.76 -23.77
N ILE A 98 5.63 3.91 -23.47
CA ILE A 98 5.38 2.55 -22.99
C ILE A 98 4.64 2.57 -21.66
N TYR A 99 5.06 3.44 -20.73
CA TYR A 99 4.38 3.60 -19.44
C TYR A 99 2.91 4.01 -19.62
N LEU A 100 2.63 5.01 -20.46
CA LEU A 100 1.26 5.45 -20.75
C LEU A 100 0.43 4.33 -21.39
N ALA A 101 0.98 3.63 -22.39
CA ALA A 101 0.29 2.54 -23.06
C ALA A 101 -0.10 1.42 -22.09
N ILE A 102 0.85 1.00 -21.24
CA ILE A 102 0.60 -0.04 -20.22
C ILE A 102 -0.41 0.46 -19.18
N ARG A 103 -0.35 1.74 -18.79
CA ARG A 103 -1.29 2.35 -17.84
C ARG A 103 -2.72 2.40 -18.36
N GLU A 104 -2.90 2.83 -19.59
CA GLU A 104 -4.22 2.88 -20.24
C GLU A 104 -4.77 1.46 -20.41
N LEU A 105 -3.95 0.52 -20.90
CA LEU A 105 -4.35 -0.88 -21.05
C LEU A 105 -4.70 -1.52 -19.70
N GLY A 106 -3.89 -1.31 -18.66
CA GLY A 106 -4.20 -1.76 -17.31
C GLY A 106 -5.52 -1.21 -16.80
N GLY A 107 -5.77 0.09 -17.03
CA GLY A 107 -7.03 0.75 -16.69
C GLY A 107 -8.25 0.10 -17.34
N LEU A 108 -8.15 -0.31 -18.61
CA LEU A 108 -9.22 -1.03 -19.32
C LEU A 108 -9.55 -2.38 -18.67
N PHE A 109 -8.57 -3.08 -18.11
CA PHE A 109 -8.74 -4.36 -17.41
C PHE A 109 -9.01 -4.20 -15.91
N GLY A 110 -9.21 -2.98 -15.40
CA GLY A 110 -9.41 -2.70 -13.97
C GLY A 110 -8.14 -2.85 -13.13
N ILE A 111 -6.98 -3.00 -13.75
CA ILE A 111 -5.66 -3.06 -13.10
C ILE A 111 -5.13 -1.63 -13.01
N SER A 112 -5.27 -1.03 -11.84
CA SER A 112 -4.67 0.27 -11.58
C SER A 112 -3.16 0.12 -11.37
N LEU A 113 -2.37 0.55 -12.36
CA LEU A 113 -0.94 0.76 -12.15
C LEU A 113 -0.77 1.87 -11.11
N GLN A 114 -0.13 1.51 -10.00
CA GLN A 114 0.06 2.33 -8.81
C GLN A 114 0.47 3.79 -9.17
N GLY A 115 -0.07 4.76 -8.44
CA GLY A 115 -0.05 6.19 -8.81
C GLY A 115 1.32 6.89 -8.85
N GLN A 116 1.30 8.22 -9.01
CA GLN A 116 2.49 9.07 -9.23
C GLN A 116 3.60 8.89 -8.18
N VAL A 117 3.22 8.63 -6.92
CA VAL A 117 4.18 8.45 -5.80
C VAL A 117 4.73 7.02 -5.74
N GLN A 118 3.91 6.02 -6.05
CA GLN A 118 4.23 4.60 -5.82
C GLN A 118 4.93 3.94 -7.01
N PHE A 119 4.80 4.48 -8.22
CA PHE A 119 5.39 3.91 -9.44
C PHE A 119 6.24 4.92 -10.22
N VAL A 120 5.74 6.13 -10.45
CA VAL A 120 6.43 7.10 -11.31
C VAL A 120 7.72 7.61 -10.66
N ARG A 121 7.66 8.06 -9.40
CA ARG A 121 8.86 8.55 -8.69
C ARG A 121 9.95 7.49 -8.48
N PRO A 122 9.65 6.28 -7.97
CA PRO A 122 10.70 5.30 -7.69
C PRO A 122 11.20 4.54 -8.92
N LEU A 123 10.43 4.46 -10.02
CA LEU A 123 10.78 3.64 -11.19
C LEU A 123 10.95 4.46 -12.46
N ILE A 124 9.90 5.17 -12.90
CA ILE A 124 9.93 5.88 -14.19
C ILE A 124 10.93 7.04 -14.16
N SER A 125 10.96 7.82 -13.07
CA SER A 125 11.88 8.95 -12.92
C SER A 125 13.36 8.54 -13.02
N PRO A 126 13.86 7.52 -12.28
CA PRO A 126 15.24 7.08 -12.45
C PRO A 126 15.51 6.44 -13.81
N MET A 127 14.55 5.72 -14.42
CA MET A 127 14.73 5.15 -15.77
C MET A 127 14.87 6.24 -16.83
N VAL A 128 14.05 7.28 -16.78
CA VAL A 128 14.12 8.44 -17.68
C VAL A 128 15.42 9.22 -17.45
N SER A 129 15.82 9.43 -16.20
CA SER A 129 17.07 10.13 -15.86
C SER A 129 18.30 9.36 -16.36
N ALA A 130 18.33 8.04 -16.17
CA ALA A 130 19.39 7.17 -16.67
C ALA A 130 19.45 7.14 -18.22
N ALA A 131 18.30 7.16 -18.89
CA ALA A 131 18.25 7.23 -20.35
C ALA A 131 18.79 8.56 -20.90
N VAL A 132 18.51 9.68 -20.21
CA VAL A 132 19.07 11.01 -20.56
C VAL A 132 20.59 11.06 -20.37
N GLU A 133 21.12 10.47 -19.29
CA GLU A 133 22.57 10.40 -19.07
C GLU A 133 23.28 9.56 -20.13
N LEU A 134 22.68 8.44 -20.55
CA LEU A 134 23.21 7.61 -21.63
C LEU A 134 23.20 8.33 -22.98
N GLU A 135 22.12 9.04 -23.30
CA GLU A 135 22.00 9.83 -24.55
C GLU A 135 22.98 11.01 -24.59
N LYS A 136 23.30 11.61 -23.44
CA LYS A 136 24.33 12.65 -23.33
C LYS A 136 25.76 12.12 -23.35
N GLY A 137 26.00 10.89 -22.90
CA GLY A 137 27.34 10.26 -22.89
C GLY A 137 27.74 9.60 -24.22
N GLU A 138 26.80 9.44 -25.16
CA GLU A 138 27.05 8.94 -26.53
C GLU A 138 27.39 10.05 -27.55
N ASN A 139 27.53 11.32 -27.11
CA ASN A 139 28.01 12.44 -27.94
C ASN A 139 29.38 12.95 -27.49
#